data_AF-A0A536BMF9-F1
#
_entry.id   AF-A0A536BMF9-F1
#
_cell.length_a   1.000
_cell.length_b   1.000
_cell.length_c   1.000
_cell.angle_alpha   90.00
_cell.angle_beta   90.00
_cell.angle_gamma   90.00
#
_symmetry.space_group_name_H-M   'P 1'
#
loop_
_entity.id
_entity.type
_entity.pdbx_description
1 polymer ?
#
loop_
_entity_poly.entity_id
_entity_poly.type
_entity_poly.pdbx_seq_one_letter_code
_entity_poly.pdbx_strand_id
1 'polypeptide(L)'
;MASSGPAAEAARQDFRASLELKGHAVENARTSADILERAFDSGALTRTERLDQMLDDLAVALEQDEGQKLGGKSAEAARFILRAISRELDNA
;
A
#
# COMPACT_ATOMS: atom_id res chain seq x y z
N MET A 1 8.19 9.23 13.94
CA MET A 1 8.33 10.68 13.74
C MET A 1 7.67 10.95 12.42
N ALA A 2 6.64 11.79 12.39
CA ALA A 2 5.73 11.83 11.27
C ALA A 2 6.31 12.42 10.00
N SER A 3 6.13 11.70 8.89
CA SER A 3 6.48 12.21 7.57
C SER A 3 5.65 13.46 7.34
N SER A 4 6.33 14.60 7.24
CA SER A 4 5.71 15.92 7.28
C SER A 4 6.18 16.76 6.10
N GLY A 5 5.32 17.66 5.64
CA GLY A 5 5.62 18.60 4.56
C GLY A 5 5.05 18.18 3.19
N PRO A 6 5.29 19.01 2.15
CA PRO A 6 4.61 18.88 0.86
C PRO A 6 4.85 17.54 0.16
N ALA A 7 6.07 17.00 0.24
CA ALA A 7 6.41 15.72 -0.39
C ALA A 7 5.68 14.54 0.27
N ALA A 8 5.56 14.54 1.60
CA ALA A 8 4.82 13.53 2.34
C ALA A 8 3.32 13.59 2.04
N GLU A 9 2.74 14.79 1.93
CA GLU A 9 1.34 14.96 1.53
C GLU A 9 1.10 14.48 0.10
N ALA A 10 1.96 14.85 -0.85
CA ALA A 10 1.84 14.37 -2.24
C ALA A 10 1.89 12.84 -2.31
N ALA A 11 2.83 12.20 -1.60
CA ALA A 11 2.92 10.74 -1.53
C ALA A 11 1.66 10.10 -0.94
N ARG A 12 1.08 10.68 0.13
CA ARG A 12 -0.20 10.22 0.70
C ARG A 12 -1.35 10.39 -0.28
N GLN A 13 -1.39 11.49 -1.02
CA GLN A 13 -2.42 11.75 -2.03
C GLN A 13 -2.34 10.79 -3.22
N ASP A 14 -1.13 10.56 -3.75
CA ASP A 14 -0.89 9.60 -4.83
C ASP A 14 -1.29 8.19 -4.40
N PHE A 15 -0.90 7.80 -3.18
CA PHE A 15 -1.30 6.52 -2.60
C PHE A 15 -2.83 6.41 -2.48
N ARG A 16 -3.51 7.42 -1.91
CA ARG A 16 -4.99 7.44 -1.81
C ARG A 16 -5.66 7.36 -3.17
N ALA A 17 -5.15 8.06 -4.18
CA ALA A 17 -5.67 8.01 -5.54
C ALA A 17 -5.58 6.59 -6.12
N SER A 18 -4.51 5.86 -5.79
CA SER A 18 -4.36 4.46 -6.23
C SER A 18 -5.41 3.51 -5.65
N LEU A 19 -5.92 3.79 -4.44
CA LEU A 19 -6.96 2.97 -3.80
C LEU A 19 -8.32 3.07 -4.49
N GLU A 20 -8.55 4.19 -5.19
CA GLU A 20 -9.80 4.48 -5.90
C GLU A 20 -9.77 4.01 -7.37
N LEU A 21 -8.65 3.40 -7.80
CA LEU A 21 -8.54 2.82 -9.14
C LEU A 21 -9.61 1.74 -9.34
N LYS A 22 -10.30 1.82 -10.49
CA LYS A 22 -11.23 0.80 -10.94
C LYS A 22 -10.47 -0.34 -11.61
N GLY A 23 -11.08 -1.52 -11.69
CA GLY A 23 -10.50 -2.68 -12.38
C GLY A 23 -9.99 -3.76 -11.44
N HIS A 24 -8.90 -4.41 -11.81
CA HIS A 24 -8.37 -5.60 -11.14
C HIS A 24 -7.74 -5.22 -9.80
N ALA A 25 -8.30 -5.77 -8.72
CA ALA A 25 -7.88 -5.44 -7.36
C ALA A 25 -6.39 -5.71 -7.09
N VAL A 26 -5.86 -6.80 -7.65
CA VAL A 26 -4.47 -7.23 -7.45
C VAL A 26 -3.50 -6.33 -8.21
N GLU A 27 -3.83 -5.97 -9.45
CA GLU A 27 -3.02 -5.02 -10.23
C GLU A 27 -3.01 -3.63 -9.60
N ASN A 28 -4.16 -3.19 -9.09
CA ASN A 28 -4.27 -1.93 -8.35
C ASN A 28 -3.43 -1.99 -7.06
N ALA A 29 -3.46 -3.13 -6.34
CA ALA A 29 -2.66 -3.30 -5.14
C ALA A 29 -1.15 -3.31 -5.40
N ARG A 30 -0.69 -3.92 -6.51
CA ARG A 30 0.71 -3.83 -6.95
C ARG A 30 1.10 -2.40 -7.30
N THR A 31 0.20 -1.66 -7.94
CA THR A 31 0.42 -0.24 -8.25
C THR A 31 0.56 0.59 -6.98
N SER A 32 -0.31 0.36 -5.99
CA SER A 32 -0.21 1.00 -4.68
C SER A 32 1.11 0.68 -3.96
N ALA A 33 1.60 -0.57 -4.05
CA ALA A 33 2.88 -0.96 -3.47
C ALA A 33 4.07 -0.24 -4.12
N ASP A 34 4.10 -0.15 -5.45
CA ASP A 34 5.15 0.59 -6.19
C ASP A 34 5.17 2.09 -5.84
N ILE A 35 3.99 2.72 -5.67
CA ILE A 35 3.89 4.11 -5.21
C ILE A 35 4.52 4.29 -3.83
N LEU A 36 4.22 3.38 -2.89
CA LEU A 36 4.79 3.43 -1.54
C LEU A 36 6.30 3.22 -1.56
N GLU A 37 6.80 2.24 -2.33
CA GLU A 37 8.23 1.98 -2.47
C GLU A 37 8.99 3.23 -2.93
N ARG A 38 8.50 3.90 -3.99
CA ARG A 38 9.09 5.16 -4.48
C ARG A 38 9.06 6.28 -3.44
N ALA A 39 7.97 6.36 -2.66
CA ALA A 39 7.83 7.36 -1.62
C ALA A 39 8.81 7.12 -0.44
N PHE A 40 9.09 5.86 -0.11
CA PHE A 40 10.11 5.51 0.88
C PHE A 40 11.52 5.75 0.34
N ASP A 41 11.81 5.34 -0.90
CA ASP A 41 13.14 5.50 -1.52
C ASP A 41 13.53 6.97 -1.71
N SER A 42 12.55 7.82 -2.02
CA SER A 42 12.76 9.27 -2.12
C SER A 42 12.89 9.97 -0.76
N GLY A 43 12.61 9.27 0.35
CA GLY A 43 12.54 9.84 1.69
C GLY A 43 11.31 10.74 1.92
N ALA A 44 10.33 10.74 1.00
CA ALA A 44 9.07 11.46 1.18
C ALA A 44 8.23 10.87 2.31
N LEU A 45 8.29 9.54 2.47
CA LEU A 45 7.70 8.80 3.58
C LEU A 45 8.79 8.08 4.38
N THR A 46 8.54 7.89 5.66
CA THR A 46 9.42 7.18 6.58
C THR A 46 8.81 5.81 6.86
N ARG A 47 9.60 4.74 6.66
CA ARG A 47 9.18 3.41 7.09
C ARG A 47 9.14 3.33 8.62
N THR A 48 8.07 2.77 9.13
CA THR A 48 7.93 2.39 10.54
C THR A 48 7.84 0.87 10.61
N GLU A 49 8.20 0.27 11.75
CA GLU A 49 8.07 -1.18 11.96
C GLU A 49 6.63 -1.67 11.68
N ARG A 50 5.63 -0.83 11.96
CA ARG A 50 4.23 -1.15 11.70
C ARG A 50 3.90 -1.15 10.21
N LEU A 51 4.44 -0.21 9.45
CA LEU A 51 4.29 -0.16 7.99
C LEU A 51 5.01 -1.32 7.33
N ASP A 52 6.23 -1.67 7.75
CA ASP A 52 6.96 -2.82 7.23
C ASP A 52 6.14 -4.12 7.41
N GLN A 53 5.59 -4.37 8.61
CA GLN A 53 4.76 -5.56 8.83
C GLN A 53 3.53 -5.61 7.92
N MET A 54 2.87 -4.46 7.67
CA MET A 54 1.72 -4.40 6.77
C MET A 54 2.13 -4.62 5.30
N LEU A 55 3.31 -4.16 4.90
CA LEU A 55 3.85 -4.38 3.55
C LEU A 55 4.21 -5.84 3.33
N ASP A 56 4.76 -6.51 4.33
CA ASP A 56 5.01 -7.96 4.30
C ASP A 56 3.69 -8.75 4.16
N ASP A 57 2.67 -8.39 4.95
CA ASP A 57 1.33 -9.01 4.85
C ASP A 57 0.71 -8.79 3.45
N LEU A 58 0.92 -7.60 2.87
CA LEU A 58 0.47 -7.28 1.52
C LEU A 58 1.19 -8.14 0.48
N ALA A 59 2.52 -8.30 0.58
CA ALA A 59 3.30 -9.12 -0.34
C ALA A 59 2.79 -10.57 -0.35
N VAL A 60 2.58 -11.16 0.84
CA VAL A 60 2.01 -12.52 0.96
C VAL A 60 0.63 -12.62 0.32
N ALA A 61 -0.24 -11.61 0.51
CA ALA A 61 -1.55 -11.60 -0.11
C ALA A 61 -1.49 -11.55 -1.65
N LEU A 62 -0.51 -10.85 -2.21
CA LEU A 62 -0.30 -10.75 -3.66
C LEU A 62 0.32 -12.03 -4.26
N GLU A 63 1.28 -12.65 -3.57
CA GLU A 63 1.90 -13.91 -4.00
C GLU A 63 0.89 -15.08 -4.05
N GLN A 64 -0.06 -15.11 -3.11
CA GLN A 64 -1.10 -16.15 -3.07
C GLN A 64 -2.05 -16.11 -4.27
N ASP A 65 -2.22 -14.96 -4.93
CA ASP A 65 -3.01 -14.82 -6.14
C ASP A 65 -2.28 -15.36 -7.39
N GLU A 66 -0.95 -15.16 -7.48
CA GLU A 66 -0.14 -15.72 -8.58
C GLU A 66 -0.09 -17.25 -8.59
N GLY A 67 -0.21 -17.88 -7.41
CA GLY A 67 -0.16 -19.34 -7.25
C GLY A 67 -1.50 -20.07 -7.29
N GLN A 68 -2.65 -19.39 -7.13
CA GLN A 68 -3.96 -20.04 -7.08
C GLN A 68 -5.09 -19.17 -7.65
N LYS A 69 -6.16 -19.80 -8.16
CA LYS A 69 -7.45 -19.15 -8.52
C LYS A 69 -8.23 -18.66 -7.27
N LEU A 70 -7.55 -18.04 -6.31
CA LEU A 70 -8.11 -17.52 -5.05
C LEU A 70 -8.59 -16.08 -5.15
N GLY A 71 -8.58 -15.48 -6.35
CA GLY A 71 -8.69 -14.04 -6.60
C GLY A 71 -9.87 -13.27 -5.98
N GLY A 72 -10.83 -13.93 -5.34
CA GLY A 72 -11.78 -13.26 -4.44
C GLY A 72 -11.19 -12.93 -3.06
N LYS A 73 -10.55 -13.90 -2.39
CA LYS A 73 -10.08 -13.76 -1.00
C LYS A 73 -8.79 -12.96 -0.90
N SER A 74 -7.83 -13.22 -1.80
CA SER A 74 -6.55 -12.49 -1.83
C SER A 74 -6.74 -11.02 -2.21
N ALA A 75 -7.63 -10.74 -3.17
CA ALA A 75 -8.01 -9.38 -3.54
C ALA A 75 -8.67 -8.60 -2.38
N GLU A 76 -9.53 -9.26 -1.62
CA GLU A 76 -10.18 -8.63 -0.47
C GLU A 76 -9.18 -8.34 0.64
N ALA A 77 -8.28 -9.29 0.93
CA ALA A 77 -7.18 -9.10 1.89
C ALA A 77 -6.28 -7.92 1.51
N ALA A 78 -5.84 -7.84 0.24
CA ALA A 78 -5.02 -6.72 -0.25
C ALA A 78 -5.72 -5.37 -0.05
N ARG A 79 -7.03 -5.27 -0.33
CA ARG A 79 -7.80 -4.04 -0.10
C ARG A 79 -7.88 -3.65 1.38
N PHE A 80 -8.06 -4.62 2.28
CA PHE A 80 -8.07 -4.35 3.71
C PHE A 80 -6.72 -3.86 4.21
N ILE A 81 -5.63 -4.50 3.78
CA ILE A 81 -4.26 -4.14 4.18
C ILE A 81 -3.91 -2.73 3.65
N LEU A 82 -4.21 -2.43 2.39
CA LEU A 82 -3.97 -1.10 1.81
C LEU A 82 -4.74 0.02 2.53
N ARG A 83 -5.98 -0.25 2.95
CA ARG A 83 -6.74 0.70 3.78
C ARG A 83 -6.13 0.88 5.16
N ALA A 84 -5.57 -0.17 5.75
CA ALA A 84 -4.85 -0.08 7.02
C ALA A 84 -3.57 0.75 6.87
N ILE A 85 -2.80 0.52 5.80
CA ILE A 85 -1.62 1.32 5.46
C ILE A 85 -1.99 2.79 5.28
N SER A 86 -3.08 3.11 4.58
CA SER A 86 -3.52 4.51 4.43
C SER A 86 -3.75 5.19 5.77
N ARG A 87 -4.35 4.49 6.73
CA ARG A 87 -4.60 5.02 8.07
C ARG A 87 -3.31 5.15 8.86
N GLU A 88 -2.40 4.19 8.72
CA GLU A 88 -1.12 4.22 9.39
C GLU A 88 -0.26 5.38 8.89
N LEU A 89 -0.24 5.65 7.57
CA LEU A 89 0.48 6.78 6.99
C LEU A 89 -0.02 8.15 7.48
N ASP A 90 -1.29 8.25 7.88
CA ASP A 90 -1.87 9.46 8.49
C ASP A 90 -1.44 9.65 9.95
N ASN A 91 -1.08 8.57 10.65
CA ASN A 91 -0.62 8.59 12.05
C ASN A 91 0.90 8.62 12.19
N ALA A 92 1.62 8.07 11.21
CA ALA A 92 3.06 7.81 11.23
C ALA A 92 3.87 9.08 11.14
#